data_AF-X5TZG4-F1
#
_entry.id   AF-X5TZG4-F1
#
_cell.length_a   1.000
_cell.length_b   1.000
_cell.length_c   1.000
_cell.angle_alpha   90.00
_cell.angle_beta   90.00
_cell.angle_gamma   90.00
#
_symmetry.space_group_name_H-M   'P 1'
#
loop_
_entity.id
_entity.type
_entity.pdbx_description
1 polymer ?
#
loop_
_entity_poly.entity_id
_entity_poly.type
_entity_poly.pdbx_seq_one_letter_code
_entity_poly.pdbx_strand_id
1 'polypeptide(L)' 'MQASVEFVEALGSTSYVHSTLTTGETIVAERRSFRPKTGDQITFHFAPASARLFGEDGGRYIPRGPEHVVIHSLMF' A
#
# COMPACT_ATOMS: atom_id res chain seq x y z
N MET A 1 7.95 4.40 -3.33
CA MET A 1 7.92 3.28 -4.29
C MET A 1 7.07 3.67 -5.48
N GLN A 2 7.55 3.45 -6.71
CA GLN A 2 6.82 3.88 -7.91
C GLN A 2 5.69 2.90 -8.25
N ALA A 3 4.61 3.44 -8.80
CA ALA A 3 3.44 2.68 -9.22
C ALA A 3 2.73 3.33 -10.41
N SER A 4 2.15 2.49 -11.26
CA SER A 4 1.26 2.91 -12.35
C SER A 4 -0.19 2.87 -11.88
N VAL A 5 -0.93 3.94 -12.07
CA VAL A 5 -2.37 3.99 -11.74
C VAL A 5 -3.16 3.22 -12.79
N GLU A 6 -3.87 2.18 -12.37
CA GLU A 6 -4.73 1.37 -13.23
C GLU A 6 -6.14 1.98 -13.29
N PHE A 7 -6.69 2.32 -12.12
CA PHE A 7 -8.06 2.76 -11.99
C PHE A 7 -8.26 3.61 -10.72
N VAL A 8 -9.23 4.51 -10.74
CA VAL A 8 -9.56 5.35 -9.58
C VAL A 8 -11.06 5.34 -9.32
N GLU A 9 -11.44 4.87 -8.14
CA GLU A 9 -12.81 4.92 -7.62
C GLU A 9 -13.08 6.28 -6.98
N ALA A 10 -14.13 6.95 -7.43
CA ALA A 10 -14.49 8.29 -6.99
C ALA A 10 -15.74 8.27 -6.08
N LEU A 11 -15.56 8.40 -4.77
CA LEU A 11 -16.63 8.32 -3.77
C LEU A 11 -16.81 9.66 -3.05
N GLY A 12 -17.08 10.72 -3.83
CA GLY A 12 -17.19 12.08 -3.32
C GLY A 12 -15.84 12.66 -2.87
N SER A 13 -15.70 12.92 -1.57
CA SER A 13 -14.47 13.47 -0.97
C SER A 13 -13.36 12.43 -0.78
N THR A 14 -13.67 11.16 -0.96
CA THR A 14 -12.70 10.05 -0.90
C THR A 14 -12.56 9.43 -2.28
N SER A 15 -11.36 9.00 -2.61
CA SER A 15 -11.09 8.15 -3.77
C SER A 15 -10.17 7.00 -3.38
N TYR A 16 -10.36 5.84 -4.02
CA TYR A 16 -9.43 4.72 -3.93
C TYR A 16 -8.66 4.62 -5.23
N VAL A 17 -7.34 4.59 -5.13
CA VAL A 17 -6.42 4.49 -6.27
C VAL A 17 -5.92 3.06 -6.33
N HIS A 18 -6.29 2.35 -7.39
CA HIS A 18 -5.80 1.02 -7.72
C HIS A 18 -4.58 1.16 -8.63
N SER A 19 -3.49 0.48 -8.29
CA SER A 19 -2.22 0.65 -8.96
C SER A 19 -1.33 -0.58 -8.88
N THR A 20 -0.46 -0.76 -9.86
CA THR A 20 0.61 -1.77 -9.83
C THR A 20 1.92 -1.11 -9.41
N LEU A 21 2.61 -1.65 -8.42
CA LEU A 21 4.00 -1.29 -8.13
C LEU A 21 4.90 -1.75 -9.28
N THR A 22 6.06 -1.10 -9.41
CA THR A 22 7.11 -1.54 -10.36
C THR A 22 7.63 -2.97 -10.11
N THR A 23 7.36 -3.52 -8.93
CA THR A 23 7.71 -4.89 -8.52
C THR A 23 6.60 -5.91 -8.83
N GLY A 24 5.43 -5.46 -9.27
CA GLY A 24 4.31 -6.31 -9.74
C GLY A 24 3.15 -6.46 -8.76
N GLU A 25 3.28 -6.03 -7.50
CA GLU A 25 2.19 -6.09 -6.53
C GLU A 25 1.12 -5.05 -6.83
N THR A 26 -0.14 -5.43 -6.62
CA THR A 26 -1.29 -4.52 -6.68
C THR A 26 -1.47 -3.83 -5.33
N ILE A 27 -1.68 -2.52 -5.35
CA ILE A 27 -1.90 -1.67 -4.19
C ILE A 27 -3.21 -0.89 -4.36
N VAL A 28 -3.99 -0.82 -3.29
CA VAL A 28 -5.12 0.10 -3.16
C VAL A 28 -4.81 1.14 -2.08
N ALA A 29 -4.97 2.42 -2.43
CA ALA A 29 -4.73 3.52 -1.49
C ALA A 29 -5.89 4.50 -1.43
N GLU A 30 -6.28 4.90 -0.22
CA GLU A 30 -7.25 5.98 0.01
C GLU A 30 -6.59 7.35 -0.23
N ARG A 31 -7.30 8.24 -0.91
CA ARG A 31 -6.90 9.62 -1.16
C ARG A 31 -8.10 10.57 -1.07
N ARG A 32 -7.96 11.63 -0.27
CA ARG A 32 -9.04 12.62 -0.02
C ARG A 32 -8.91 13.97 -0.74
N SER A 33 -7.88 14.15 -1.55
CA SER A 33 -7.57 15.45 -2.17
C SER A 33 -7.37 15.33 -3.67
N PHE A 34 -6.14 15.52 -4.14
CA PHE A 34 -5.77 15.36 -5.53
C PHE A 34 -6.07 13.92 -6.00
N ARG A 35 -6.73 13.81 -7.15
CA ARG A 35 -7.06 12.55 -7.78
C ARG A 35 -6.14 12.31 -8.98
N PRO A 36 -5.23 11.33 -8.94
CA PRO A 36 -4.47 10.95 -10.11
C PRO A 36 -5.39 10.35 -11.19
N LYS A 37 -4.90 10.26 -12.41
CA LYS A 37 -5.60 9.65 -13.55
C LYS A 37 -5.04 8.27 -13.83
N THR A 38 -5.85 7.41 -14.45
CA THR A 38 -5.35 6.16 -15.05
C THR A 38 -4.18 6.45 -15.99
N GLY A 39 -3.11 5.67 -15.86
CA GLY A 39 -1.85 5.83 -16.59
C GLY A 39 -0.83 6.74 -15.90
N ASP A 40 -1.22 7.53 -14.89
CA ASP A 40 -0.28 8.36 -14.15
C ASP A 40 0.74 7.48 -13.40
N GLN A 41 1.96 7.99 -13.30
CA GLN A 41 2.98 7.44 -12.42
C GLN A 41 2.94 8.17 -11.07
N ILE A 42 2.79 7.41 -9.99
CA ILE A 42 2.73 7.94 -8.63
C ILE A 42 3.80 7.32 -7.75
N THR A 43 4.10 7.97 -6.63
CA THR A 43 5.01 7.46 -5.61
C THR A 43 4.26 7.20 -4.32
N PHE A 44 4.28 5.95 -3.85
CA PHE A 44 3.81 5.59 -2.52
C PHE A 44 4.88 5.80 -1.46
N HIS A 45 4.43 6.32 -0.32
CA HIS A 45 5.18 6.35 0.92
C HIS A 45 4.48 5.43 1.91
N PHE A 46 5.17 4.37 2.32
CA PHE A 46 4.67 3.45 3.33
C PHE A 46 5.08 3.94 4.71
N ALA A 47 4.14 3.92 5.66
CA ALA A 47 4.40 4.23 7.07
C ALA A 47 4.68 2.92 7.82
N PRO A 48 5.95 2.57 8.11
CA PRO A 48 6.30 1.26 8.67
C PRO A 48 5.65 1.00 10.03
N ALA A 49 5.44 2.04 10.82
CA ALA A 49 4.76 1.97 12.11
C ALA A 49 3.29 1.52 12.01
N SER A 50 2.66 1.62 10.84
CA SER A 50 1.30 1.16 10.57
C SER A 50 1.25 -0.23 9.94
N ALA A 51 2.41 -0.81 9.61
CA ALA A 51 2.48 -2.12 8.98
C ALA A 51 2.01 -3.23 9.92
N ARG A 52 1.44 -4.28 9.33
CA ARG A 52 1.11 -5.52 10.02
C ARG A 52 1.82 -6.64 9.28
N LEU A 53 2.50 -7.48 10.03
CA LEU A 53 3.21 -8.64 9.49
C LEU A 53 2.44 -9.90 9.85
N PHE A 54 2.46 -10.86 8.92
CA PHE A 54 1.79 -12.14 9.07
C PHE A 54 2.76 -13.25 8.68
N GLY A 55 2.74 -14.35 9.43
CA GLY A 55 3.47 -15.56 9.10
C GLY A 55 2.81 -16.32 7.95
N GLU A 56 3.48 -17.36 7.46
CA GLU A 56 2.95 -18.24 6.41
C GLU A 56 1.67 -18.98 6.84
N ASP A 57 1.49 -19.16 8.15
CA ASP A 57 0.28 -19.71 8.77
C ASP A 57 -0.88 -18.71 8.85
N GLY A 58 -0.67 -17.46 8.41
CA GLY A 58 -1.62 -16.36 8.52
C GLY A 58 -1.68 -15.74 9.93
N GLY A 59 -0.86 -16.22 10.87
CA GLY A 59 -0.76 -15.67 12.22
C GLY A 59 -0.16 -14.27 12.20
N ARG A 60 -0.75 -13.33 12.93
CA ARG A 60 -0.19 -11.97 13.06
C ARG A 60 1.11 -12.01 13.86
N TYR A 61 2.19 -11.52 13.27
CA TYR A 61 3.43 -11.27 13.99
C TYR A 61 3.28 -10.06 14.90
N ILE A 62 3.54 -10.27 16.19
CA ILE A 62 3.57 -9.23 17.22
C ILE A 62 5.01 -9.20 17.74
N PRO A 63 5.81 -8.17 17.42
CA PRO A 63 7.18 -8.09 17.90
C PRO A 63 7.18 -8.04 19.43
N ARG A 64 7.93 -8.95 20.06
CA ARG A 64 8.14 -8.99 21.50
C ARG A 64 9.58 -8.55 21.80
N GLY A 65 9.81 -7.24 21.93
CA GLY A 65 11.12 -6.69 22.30
C GLY A 65 11.83 -5.91 21.18
N PRO A 66 13.05 -5.39 21.43
CA PRO A 66 13.77 -4.49 20.54
C PRO A 66 14.50 -5.30 19.46
N GLU A 67 13.75 -5.92 18.56
CA GLU A 67 14.32 -6.67 17.45
C GLU A 67 14.15 -5.88 16.15
N HIS A 68 15.21 -5.79 15.35
CA HIS A 68 15.17 -5.17 14.03
C HIS A 68 14.27 -5.99 13.10
N VAL A 69 13.03 -5.55 12.94
CA VAL A 69 12.05 -6.18 12.05
C VAL A 69 12.34 -5.74 10.62
N VAL A 70 12.74 -6.69 9.76
CA VAL A 70 12.77 -6.51 8.30
C VAL A 70 11.34 -6.63 7.79
N ILE A 71 10.75 -5.52 7.35
CA ILE A 71 9.36 -5.45 6.90
C ILE A 71 9.31 -5.91 5.43
N HIS A 72 8.85 -7.14 5.21
CA HIS A 72 8.35 -7.55 3.90
C HIS A 72 6.88 -7.16 3.83
N SER A 73 6.59 -6.08 3.11
CA SER A 73 5.22 -5.59 2.93
C SER A 73 4.50 -6.49 1.93
N LEU A 74 3.58 -7.34 2.39
CA LEU A 74 2.46 -7.79 1.56
C LEU A 74 1.34 -6.77 1.72
N MET A 75 0.93 -6.16 0.62
CA MET A 75 -0.31 -5.41 0.53
C MET A 75 -1.26 -6.13 -0.42
N PHE A 76 -2.54 -6.07 -0.08
CA PHE A 76 -3.68 -6.29 -0.96
C PHE A 76 -4.29 -4.92 -1.26
#